data_AF-A0A0G2ESE4-F1
#
_entry.id   AF-A0A0G2ESE4-F1
#
_cell.length_a   1.000
_cell.length_b   1.000
_cell.length_c   1.000
_cell.angle_alpha   90.00
_cell.angle_beta   90.00
_cell.angle_gamma   90.00
#
_symmetry.space_group_name_H-M   'P 1'
#
loop_
_entity.id
_entity.type
_entity.pdbx_description
1 polymer ?
#
loop_
_entity_poly.entity_id
_entity_poly.type
_entity_poly.pdbx_seq_one_letter_code
_entity_poly.pdbx_strand_id
1 'polypeptide(L)'
;MFGVVAVAHLVMMIPYRSFFPLPLIIGCGMEAAAYYFRSQSHDNTRQTLPFLLQNLLLLAAPPFLAASFYMSPRRIARVLGSEDLIPSPRLLTKLFVLIDITCFATQVAGAIMSGSEDATQASQGKTTIMIGLILQVVAFSFFAAWTASFQKRMGSSPPPEAALNELKWQRYLYGLYTGSLLFIIRNITRIIEYNQGSDGQIQSNEAYLYVLDGCIMLAIVVVLLVLHPGQLRYKARHALKAGHLKESQIPLV
;
A
#
# COMPACT_ATOMS: atom_id res chain seq x y z
N MET A 1 8.08 -3.68 -15.51
CA MET A 1 8.45 -3.56 -14.07
C MET A 1 7.34 -4.10 -13.16
N PHE A 2 6.19 -3.44 -13.04
CA PHE A 2 5.08 -3.91 -12.19
C PHE A 2 4.57 -5.32 -12.52
N GLY A 3 4.49 -5.69 -13.80
CA GLY A 3 4.13 -7.06 -14.21
C GLY A 3 5.13 -8.14 -13.73
N VAL A 4 6.43 -7.84 -13.72
CA VAL A 4 7.47 -8.76 -13.21
C VAL A 4 7.31 -8.93 -11.69
N VAL A 5 7.02 -7.84 -10.99
CA VAL A 5 6.80 -7.87 -9.54
C VAL A 5 5.47 -8.55 -9.17
N ALA A 6 4.42 -8.38 -9.99
CA ALA A 6 3.16 -9.10 -9.84
C ALA A 6 3.36 -10.61 -10.01
N VAL A 7 4.11 -11.03 -11.02
CA VAL A 7 4.50 -12.44 -11.25
C VAL A 7 5.35 -12.97 -10.09
N ALA A 8 6.30 -12.19 -9.58
CA ALA A 8 7.09 -12.58 -8.40
C ALA A 8 6.21 -12.81 -7.15
N HIS A 9 5.22 -11.95 -6.92
CA HIS A 9 4.25 -12.14 -5.82
C HIS A 9 3.33 -13.35 -6.04
N LEU A 10 2.91 -13.60 -7.28
CA LEU A 10 2.14 -14.80 -7.64
C LEU A 10 2.95 -16.08 -7.39
N VAL A 11 4.22 -16.10 -7.77
CA VAL A 11 5.13 -17.23 -7.51
C VAL A 11 5.37 -17.41 -6.02
N MET A 12 5.53 -16.33 -5.25
CA MET A 12 5.61 -16.39 -3.77
C MET A 12 4.31 -16.87 -3.12
N MET A 13 3.15 -16.74 -3.76
CA MET A 13 1.87 -17.21 -3.22
C MET A 13 1.83 -18.75 -3.07
N ILE A 14 2.55 -19.48 -3.94
CA ILE A 14 2.62 -20.94 -4.00
C ILE A 14 3.27 -21.54 -2.73
N PRO A 15 4.50 -21.16 -2.32
CA PRO A 15 5.13 -21.69 -1.10
C PRO A 15 4.47 -21.19 0.20
N TYR A 16 3.87 -20.00 0.22
CA TYR A 16 3.30 -19.42 1.44
C TYR A 16 1.87 -19.86 1.77
N ARG A 17 1.16 -20.49 0.81
CA ARG A 17 -0.19 -21.10 0.96
C ARG A 17 -1.17 -20.19 1.73
N SER A 18 -1.19 -18.90 1.37
CA SER A 18 -2.03 -17.89 2.01
C SER A 18 -2.59 -16.94 0.96
N PHE A 19 -3.93 -16.76 0.92
CA PHE A 19 -4.66 -15.78 0.11
C PHE A 19 -4.40 -14.31 0.51
N PHE A 20 -3.34 -14.06 1.27
CA PHE A 20 -2.93 -12.74 1.71
C PHE A 20 -2.59 -11.75 0.61
N PRO A 21 -1.87 -12.13 -0.46
CA PRO A 21 -1.42 -11.15 -1.42
C PRO A 21 -2.51 -10.84 -2.45
N LEU A 22 -3.78 -11.20 -2.25
CA LEU A 22 -4.84 -10.93 -3.23
C LEU A 22 -5.00 -9.43 -3.53
N PRO A 23 -5.16 -8.53 -2.52
CA PRO A 23 -5.21 -7.09 -2.80
C PRO A 23 -3.90 -6.60 -3.45
N LEU A 24 -2.75 -7.09 -2.99
CA LEU A 24 -1.44 -6.76 -3.54
C LEU A 24 -1.31 -7.11 -5.03
N ILE A 25 -1.72 -8.32 -5.42
CA ILE A 25 -1.70 -8.80 -6.80
C ILE A 25 -2.65 -7.99 -7.67
N ILE A 26 -3.86 -7.70 -7.16
CA ILE A 26 -4.82 -6.84 -7.86
C ILE A 26 -4.22 -5.45 -8.08
N GLY A 27 -3.67 -4.82 -7.05
CA GLY A 27 -3.02 -3.51 -7.15
C GLY A 27 -1.85 -3.50 -8.14
N CYS A 28 -0.98 -4.52 -8.10
CA CYS A 28 0.12 -4.63 -9.06
C CYS A 28 -0.38 -4.87 -10.50
N GLY A 29 -1.46 -5.63 -10.66
CA GLY A 29 -2.11 -5.86 -11.95
C GLY A 29 -2.70 -4.57 -12.52
N MET A 30 -3.32 -3.75 -11.66
CA MET A 30 -3.87 -2.44 -12.04
C MET A 30 -2.77 -1.47 -12.46
N GLU A 31 -1.66 -1.40 -11.72
CA GLU A 31 -0.47 -0.63 -12.13
C GLU A 31 0.05 -1.10 -13.50
N ALA A 32 0.24 -2.42 -13.67
CA ALA A 32 0.73 -2.98 -14.92
C ALA A 32 -0.19 -2.66 -16.11
N ALA A 33 -1.50 -2.80 -15.93
CA ALA A 33 -2.50 -2.47 -16.94
C ALA A 33 -2.52 -0.97 -17.24
N ALA A 34 -2.35 -0.10 -16.24
CA ALA A 34 -2.30 1.34 -16.45
C ALA A 34 -1.13 1.74 -17.36
N TYR A 35 0.08 1.25 -17.07
CA TYR A 35 1.26 1.52 -17.92
C TYR A 35 1.13 0.91 -19.31
N TYR A 36 0.42 -0.22 -19.46
CA TYR A 36 0.09 -0.79 -20.77
C TYR A 36 -0.83 0.13 -21.59
N PHE A 37 -1.93 0.60 -21.01
CA PHE A 37 -2.84 1.53 -21.69
C PHE A 37 -2.15 2.86 -22.01
N ARG A 38 -1.22 3.32 -21.16
CA ARG A 38 -0.40 4.50 -21.42
C ARG A 38 0.47 4.35 -22.66
N SER A 39 1.09 3.18 -22.84
CA SER A 39 1.90 2.90 -24.04
C SER A 39 1.07 2.97 -25.31
N GLN A 40 -0.22 2.60 -25.25
CA GLN A 40 -1.12 2.68 -26.41
C GLN A 40 -1.70 4.08 -26.64
N SER A 41 -1.74 4.96 -25.61
CA SER A 41 -2.26 6.32 -25.76
C SER A 41 -1.26 7.32 -26.36
N HIS A 42 -0.01 6.91 -26.60
CA HIS A 42 1.03 7.78 -27.17
C HIS A 42 0.64 8.36 -28.54
N ASP A 43 -0.11 7.61 -29.35
CA ASP A 43 -0.37 7.97 -30.75
C ASP A 43 -1.70 8.71 -30.98
N ASN A 44 -2.59 8.81 -29.98
CA ASN A 44 -3.87 9.52 -30.08
C ASN A 44 -4.26 10.18 -28.74
N THR A 45 -3.85 11.43 -28.54
CA THR A 45 -4.05 12.18 -27.28
C THR A 45 -5.42 12.84 -27.14
N ARG A 46 -6.23 12.92 -28.21
CA ARG A 46 -7.48 13.72 -28.22
C ARG A 46 -8.80 12.95 -28.11
N GLN A 47 -8.83 11.62 -28.32
CA GLN A 47 -10.02 10.79 -28.09
C GLN A 47 -9.62 9.32 -27.91
N THR A 48 -9.45 8.81 -26.69
CA THR A 48 -9.26 7.35 -26.54
C THR A 48 -9.45 6.90 -25.10
N LEU A 49 -10.46 6.07 -24.89
CA LEU A 49 -10.69 5.24 -23.70
C LEU A 49 -9.39 4.76 -22.98
N PRO A 50 -8.30 4.37 -23.68
CA PRO A 50 -6.98 4.11 -23.08
C PRO A 50 -6.47 5.16 -22.07
N PHE A 51 -6.58 6.46 -22.35
CA PHE A 51 -6.08 7.52 -21.45
C PHE A 51 -6.91 7.60 -20.16
N LEU A 52 -8.24 7.48 -20.28
CA LEU A 52 -9.16 7.42 -19.14
C LEU A 52 -8.91 6.17 -18.29
N LEU A 53 -8.76 5.00 -18.94
CA LEU A 53 -8.46 3.73 -18.27
C LEU A 53 -7.13 3.79 -17.53
N GLN A 54 -6.08 4.35 -18.14
CA GLN A 54 -4.79 4.57 -17.50
C GLN A 54 -4.95 5.38 -16.21
N ASN A 55 -5.56 6.57 -16.27
CA ASN A 55 -5.70 7.43 -15.10
C ASN A 55 -6.54 6.75 -14.02
N LEU A 56 -7.64 6.11 -14.38
CA LEU A 56 -8.49 5.41 -13.42
C LEU A 56 -7.74 4.27 -12.72
N LEU A 57 -6.97 3.47 -13.47
CA LEU A 57 -6.20 2.35 -12.92
C LEU A 57 -5.06 2.82 -12.00
N LEU A 58 -4.37 3.91 -12.35
CA LEU A 58 -3.36 4.54 -11.48
C LEU A 58 -3.97 5.10 -10.18
N LEU A 59 -5.17 5.69 -10.25
CA LEU A 59 -5.87 6.18 -9.06
C LEU A 59 -6.37 5.01 -8.18
N ALA A 60 -6.73 3.89 -8.80
CA ALA A 60 -7.37 2.77 -8.12
C ALA A 60 -6.38 1.75 -7.53
N ALA A 61 -5.14 1.66 -8.02
CA ALA A 61 -4.14 0.73 -7.49
C ALA A 61 -3.69 1.00 -6.03
N PRO A 62 -3.45 2.26 -5.58
CA PRO A 62 -2.95 2.53 -4.23
C PRO A 62 -3.82 1.99 -3.08
N PRO A 63 -5.16 2.11 -3.09
CA PRO A 63 -6.03 1.49 -2.08
C PRO A 63 -5.82 -0.02 -1.90
N PHE A 64 -5.62 -0.76 -2.99
CA PHE A 64 -5.39 -2.22 -2.92
C PHE A 64 -4.03 -2.56 -2.32
N LEU A 65 -3.00 -1.76 -2.64
CA LEU A 65 -1.67 -1.90 -2.05
C LEU A 65 -1.70 -1.54 -0.56
N ALA A 66 -2.38 -0.45 -0.20
CA ALA A 66 -2.58 0.01 1.18
C ALA A 66 -3.30 -1.04 2.04
N ALA A 67 -4.34 -1.69 1.50
CA ALA A 67 -5.05 -2.77 2.18
C ALA A 67 -4.11 -3.91 2.62
N SER A 68 -3.08 -4.20 1.83
CA SER A 68 -2.08 -5.23 2.16
C SER A 68 -1.22 -4.83 3.36
N PHE A 69 -0.90 -3.54 3.51
CA PHE A 69 -0.23 -3.00 4.70
C PHE A 69 -1.12 -3.08 5.94
N TYR A 70 -2.39 -2.67 5.85
CA TYR A 70 -3.29 -2.66 7.01
C TYR A 70 -3.58 -4.07 7.55
N MET A 71 -3.56 -5.09 6.69
CA MET A 71 -3.73 -6.48 7.09
C MET A 71 -2.47 -7.10 7.73
N SER A 72 -1.30 -6.49 7.56
CA SER A 72 0.00 -7.07 7.97
C SER A 72 0.21 -7.13 9.49
N PRO A 73 -0.03 -6.06 10.29
CA PRO A 73 0.15 -6.09 11.75
C PRO A 73 -0.58 -7.23 12.45
N ARG A 74 -1.85 -7.48 12.07
CA ARG A 74 -2.63 -8.57 12.64
C ARG A 74 -2.00 -9.94 12.42
N ARG A 75 -1.42 -10.15 11.24
CA ARG A 75 -0.77 -11.43 10.91
C ARG A 75 0.53 -11.61 11.66
N ILE A 76 1.30 -10.52 11.80
CA ILE A 76 2.52 -10.52 12.61
C ILE A 76 2.16 -10.89 14.05
N ALA A 77 1.15 -10.24 14.63
CA ALA A 77 0.70 -10.56 15.99
C ALA A 77 0.19 -11.99 16.14
N ARG A 78 -0.56 -12.54 15.17
CA ARG A 78 -1.00 -13.94 15.21
C ARG A 78 0.18 -14.90 15.29
N VAL A 79 1.19 -14.70 14.44
CA VAL A 79 2.38 -15.55 14.42
C VAL A 79 3.24 -15.36 15.67
N LEU A 80 3.05 -14.30 16.44
CA LEU A 80 3.75 -14.08 17.71
C LEU A 80 2.91 -14.46 18.94
N GLY A 81 1.66 -14.91 18.75
CA GLY A 81 0.73 -15.15 19.86
C GLY A 81 0.36 -13.88 20.63
N SER A 82 0.41 -12.72 19.97
CA SER A 82 0.24 -11.40 20.57
C SER A 82 -0.97 -10.64 20.02
N GLU A 83 -2.00 -11.34 19.52
CA GLU A 83 -3.21 -10.68 18.95
C GLU A 83 -3.89 -9.77 19.98
N ASP A 84 -3.87 -10.13 21.27
CA ASP A 84 -4.49 -9.37 22.37
C ASP A 84 -3.81 -8.01 22.61
N LEU A 85 -2.55 -7.87 22.19
CA LEU A 85 -1.82 -6.61 22.30
C LEU A 85 -2.23 -5.61 21.22
N ILE A 86 -2.86 -6.06 20.14
CA ILE A 86 -3.31 -5.16 19.08
C ILE A 86 -4.58 -4.42 19.51
N PRO A 87 -4.57 -3.07 19.51
CA PRO A 87 -5.79 -2.31 19.72
C PRO A 87 -6.74 -2.48 18.53
N SER A 88 -7.81 -3.26 18.70
CA SER A 88 -8.96 -3.39 17.78
C SER A 88 -8.60 -3.65 16.29
N PRO A 89 -7.90 -4.76 15.96
CA PRO A 89 -7.35 -5.02 14.62
C PRO A 89 -8.40 -5.09 13.50
N ARG A 90 -9.57 -5.68 13.77
CA ARG A 90 -10.62 -5.87 12.76
C ARG A 90 -11.33 -4.57 12.40
N LEU A 91 -11.56 -3.71 13.39
CA LEU A 91 -12.25 -2.44 13.18
C LEU A 91 -11.35 -1.46 12.45
N LEU A 92 -10.09 -1.34 12.86
CA LEU A 92 -9.14 -0.42 12.22
C LEU A 92 -8.85 -0.80 10.77
N THR A 93 -8.63 -2.09 10.47
CA THR A 93 -8.42 -2.51 9.07
C THR A 93 -9.61 -2.13 8.19
N LYS A 94 -10.86 -2.34 8.67
CA LYS A 94 -12.07 -1.94 7.94
C LYS A 94 -12.16 -0.43 7.78
N LEU A 95 -11.88 0.32 8.85
CA LEU A 95 -11.90 1.78 8.84
C LEU A 95 -10.91 2.35 7.81
N PHE A 96 -9.67 1.87 7.80
CA PHE A 96 -8.66 2.33 6.85
C PHE A 96 -9.01 2.02 5.39
N VAL A 97 -9.57 0.84 5.13
CA VAL A 97 -10.05 0.48 3.79
C VAL A 97 -11.20 1.40 3.35
N LEU A 98 -12.13 1.73 4.25
CA LEU A 98 -13.22 2.67 3.96
C LEU A 98 -12.70 4.09 3.71
N ILE A 99 -11.69 4.53 4.47
CA ILE A 99 -11.01 5.80 4.23
C ILE A 99 -10.40 5.80 2.83
N ASP A 100 -9.65 4.76 2.45
CA ASP A 100 -9.03 4.69 1.12
C ASP A 100 -10.04 4.63 -0.03
N ILE A 101 -11.18 3.95 0.15
CA ILE A 101 -12.29 3.98 -0.83
C ILE A 101 -12.84 5.39 -0.97
N THR A 102 -12.96 6.13 0.14
CA THR A 102 -13.43 7.52 0.14
C THR A 102 -12.43 8.46 -0.53
N CYS A 103 -11.13 8.29 -0.23
CA CYS A 103 -10.03 9.00 -0.89
C CYS A 103 -10.01 8.71 -2.39
N PHE A 104 -10.24 7.46 -2.79
CA PHE A 104 -10.31 7.06 -4.20
C PHE A 104 -11.52 7.70 -4.90
N ALA A 105 -12.71 7.62 -4.30
CA ALA A 105 -13.92 8.20 -4.86
C ALA A 105 -13.81 9.71 -5.04
N THR A 106 -13.25 10.42 -4.05
CA THR A 106 -13.00 11.86 -4.15
C THR A 106 -11.97 12.20 -5.22
N GLN A 107 -10.89 11.42 -5.35
CA GLN A 107 -9.89 11.60 -6.41
C GLN A 107 -10.47 11.38 -7.82
N VAL A 108 -11.29 10.34 -8.01
CA VAL A 108 -11.95 10.07 -9.30
C VAL A 108 -12.96 11.16 -9.64
N ALA A 109 -13.84 11.51 -8.68
CA ALA A 109 -14.83 12.55 -8.88
C ALA A 109 -14.18 13.90 -9.20
N GLY A 110 -13.15 14.28 -8.43
CA GLY A 110 -12.42 15.51 -8.66
C GLY A 110 -11.66 15.51 -9.99
N ALA A 111 -11.08 14.39 -10.41
CA ALA A 111 -10.42 14.28 -11.72
C ALA A 111 -11.39 14.47 -12.89
N ILE A 112 -12.61 13.94 -12.79
CA ILE A 112 -13.67 14.15 -13.79
C ILE A 112 -14.06 15.63 -13.82
N MET A 113 -14.30 16.24 -12.64
CA MET A 113 -14.70 17.65 -12.53
C MET A 113 -13.62 18.61 -13.03
N SER A 114 -12.35 18.30 -12.78
CA SER A 114 -11.20 19.09 -13.25
C SER A 114 -11.04 19.15 -14.76
N GLY A 115 -11.67 18.24 -15.51
CA GLY A 115 -11.68 18.25 -16.97
C GLY A 115 -12.79 19.09 -17.60
N SER A 116 -13.63 19.75 -16.79
CA SER A 116 -14.73 20.59 -17.28
C SER A 116 -14.25 21.89 -17.92
N GLU A 117 -14.99 22.39 -18.92
CA GLU A 117 -14.77 23.72 -19.51
C GLU A 117 -15.19 24.86 -18.55
N ASP A 118 -16.05 24.57 -17.57
CA ASP A 118 -16.41 25.53 -16.52
C ASP A 118 -15.26 25.66 -15.50
N ALA A 119 -14.65 26.85 -15.46
CA ALA A 119 -13.54 27.16 -14.56
C ALA A 119 -13.88 26.94 -13.07
N THR A 120 -15.14 27.17 -12.67
CA THR A 120 -15.59 26.96 -11.29
C THR A 120 -15.61 25.47 -10.97
N GLN A 121 -16.21 24.67 -11.85
CA GLN A 121 -16.28 23.22 -11.70
C GLN A 121 -14.88 22.58 -11.76
N ALA A 122 -14.01 23.08 -12.63
CA ALA A 122 -12.64 22.61 -12.75
C ALA A 122 -11.82 22.86 -11.46
N SER A 123 -11.97 24.05 -10.87
CA SER A 123 -11.35 24.43 -9.60
C SER A 123 -11.88 23.60 -8.42
N GLN A 124 -13.19 23.38 -8.36
CA GLN A 124 -13.80 22.48 -7.38
C GLN A 124 -13.22 21.07 -7.49
N GLY A 125 -13.07 20.54 -8.71
CA GLY A 125 -12.47 19.23 -8.95
C GLY A 125 -11.04 19.10 -8.37
N LYS A 126 -10.20 20.12 -8.56
CA LYS A 126 -8.84 20.14 -8.01
C LYS A 126 -8.87 20.09 -6.48
N THR A 127 -9.77 20.86 -5.88
CA THR A 127 -9.99 20.87 -4.43
C THR A 127 -10.46 19.50 -3.92
N THR A 128 -11.39 18.85 -4.62
CA THR A 128 -11.90 17.52 -4.26
C THR A 128 -10.78 16.47 -4.29
N ILE A 129 -9.90 16.48 -5.29
CA ILE A 129 -8.72 15.60 -5.32
C ILE A 129 -7.81 15.86 -4.12
N MET A 130 -7.51 17.13 -3.83
CA MET A 130 -6.62 17.51 -2.73
C MET A 130 -7.15 17.05 -1.37
N ILE A 131 -8.47 17.13 -1.13
CA ILE A 131 -9.11 16.60 0.08
C ILE A 131 -8.84 15.09 0.23
N GLY A 132 -9.00 14.32 -0.85
CA GLY A 132 -8.73 12.89 -0.84
C GLY A 132 -7.27 12.56 -0.52
N LEU A 133 -6.32 13.30 -1.12
CA LEU A 133 -4.88 13.11 -0.86
C LEU A 133 -4.50 13.45 0.59
N ILE A 134 -5.01 14.56 1.14
CA ILE A 134 -4.77 14.96 2.53
C ILE A 134 -5.32 13.92 3.50
N LEU A 135 -6.56 13.45 3.26
CA LEU A 135 -7.17 12.40 4.07
C LEU A 135 -6.33 11.13 4.07
N GLN A 136 -5.75 10.76 2.93
CA GLN A 136 -4.87 9.59 2.81
C GLN A 136 -3.55 9.78 3.57
N VAL A 137 -2.94 10.98 3.55
CA VAL A 137 -1.74 11.30 4.38
C VAL A 137 -2.05 11.14 5.86
N VAL A 138 -3.18 11.67 6.32
CA VAL A 138 -3.61 11.56 7.72
C VAL A 138 -3.85 10.10 8.09
N ALA A 139 -4.48 9.31 7.21
CA ALA A 139 -4.73 7.90 7.43
C ALA A 139 -3.43 7.10 7.61
N PHE A 140 -2.44 7.27 6.72
CA PHE A 140 -1.16 6.58 6.84
C PHE A 140 -0.34 7.04 8.05
N SER A 141 -0.42 8.32 8.40
CA SER A 141 0.23 8.85 9.61
C SER A 141 -0.37 8.22 10.88
N PHE A 142 -1.70 8.12 10.94
CA PHE A 142 -2.39 7.44 12.02
C PHE A 142 -2.06 5.93 12.05
N PHE A 143 -2.00 5.27 10.90
CA PHE A 143 -1.58 3.87 10.81
C PHE A 143 -0.15 3.64 11.33
N ALA A 144 0.79 4.52 11.01
CA ALA A 144 2.15 4.45 11.52
C ALA A 144 2.18 4.61 13.05
N ALA A 145 1.45 5.58 13.60
CA ALA A 145 1.34 5.79 15.05
C ALA A 145 0.66 4.60 15.76
N TRP A 146 -0.37 4.02 15.16
CA TRP A 146 -1.02 2.82 15.67
C TRP A 146 -0.09 1.60 15.65
N THR A 147 0.68 1.42 14.57
CA THR A 147 1.69 0.36 14.48
C THR A 147 2.79 0.54 15.52
N ALA A 148 3.23 1.78 15.78
CA ALA A 148 4.17 2.11 16.85
C ALA A 148 3.61 1.81 18.24
N SER A 149 2.31 2.06 18.45
CA SER A 149 1.61 1.70 19.69
C SER A 149 1.60 0.19 19.92
N PHE A 150 1.37 -0.59 18.86
CA PHE A 150 1.49 -2.05 18.90
C PHE A 150 2.92 -2.51 19.21
N GLN A 151 3.93 -1.92 18.55
CA GLN A 151 5.34 -2.23 18.83
C GLN A 151 5.72 -1.96 20.29
N LYS A 152 5.27 -0.83 20.85
CA LYS A 152 5.54 -0.47 22.25
C LYS A 152 4.92 -1.50 23.21
N ARG A 153 3.67 -1.93 22.96
CA ARG A 153 3.01 -2.98 23.76
C ARG A 153 3.74 -4.30 23.69
N MET A 154 4.25 -4.69 22.51
CA MET A 154 5.08 -5.89 22.38
C MET A 154 6.43 -5.74 23.10
N GLY A 155 6.98 -4.54 23.25
CA GLY A 155 8.17 -4.30 24.07
C GLY A 155 7.92 -4.51 25.56
N SER A 156 6.71 -4.20 26.05
CA SER A 156 6.31 -4.39 27.44
C SER A 156 5.83 -5.82 27.76
N SER A 157 5.43 -6.58 26.75
CA SER A 157 5.05 -7.99 26.86
C SER A 157 5.73 -8.79 25.75
N PRO A 158 7.05 -9.00 25.84
CA PRO A 158 7.84 -9.60 24.77
C PRO A 158 7.39 -11.03 24.47
N PRO A 159 7.30 -11.42 23.19
CA PRO A 159 7.18 -12.81 22.80
C PRO A 159 8.32 -13.67 23.39
N PRO A 160 8.14 -15.00 23.53
CA PRO A 160 9.18 -15.89 24.02
C PRO A 160 10.52 -15.66 23.30
N GLU A 161 11.63 -15.68 24.04
CA GLU A 161 12.96 -15.29 23.56
C GLU A 161 13.42 -16.08 22.31
N ALA A 162 13.02 -17.35 22.22
CA ALA A 162 13.24 -18.19 21.04
C ALA A 162 12.56 -17.63 19.78
N ALA A 163 11.35 -17.06 19.91
CA ALA A 163 10.63 -16.44 18.80
C ALA A 163 11.23 -15.08 18.41
N LEU A 164 11.84 -14.33 19.36
CA LEU A 164 12.52 -13.07 19.07
C LEU A 164 13.72 -13.28 18.12
N ASN A 165 14.56 -14.27 18.41
CA ASN A 165 15.80 -14.55 17.68
C ASN A 165 15.57 -15.21 16.32
N GLU A 166 14.66 -16.18 16.25
CA GLU A 166 14.39 -16.94 15.02
C GLU A 166 13.58 -16.14 13.99
N LEU A 167 12.57 -15.40 14.45
CA LEU A 167 11.59 -14.79 13.54
C LEU A 167 11.97 -13.39 13.07
N LYS A 168 12.85 -12.69 13.80
CA LYS A 168 13.30 -11.30 13.51
C LYS A 168 12.13 -10.37 13.17
N TRP A 169 11.05 -10.47 13.94
CA TRP A 169 9.76 -9.83 13.65
C TRP A 169 9.82 -8.31 13.48
N GLN A 170 10.77 -7.65 14.15
CA GLN A 170 10.99 -6.20 14.07
C GLN A 170 11.23 -5.73 12.64
N ARG A 171 11.89 -6.55 11.80
CA ARG A 171 12.15 -6.21 10.39
C ARG A 171 10.86 -5.99 9.61
N TYR A 172 9.81 -6.76 9.90
CA TYR A 172 8.52 -6.62 9.24
C TYR A 172 7.82 -5.32 9.67
N LEU A 173 7.92 -4.92 10.95
CA LEU A 173 7.40 -3.63 11.40
C LEU A 173 8.14 -2.45 10.78
N TYR A 174 9.48 -2.53 10.68
CA TYR A 174 10.24 -1.52 9.94
C TYR A 174 9.79 -1.43 8.49
N GLY A 175 9.49 -2.56 7.84
CA GLY A 175 8.87 -2.57 6.51
C GLY A 175 7.55 -1.81 6.44
N LEU A 176 6.68 -1.96 7.45
CA LEU A 176 5.42 -1.22 7.52
C LEU A 176 5.63 0.29 7.71
N TYR A 177 6.62 0.70 8.51
CA TYR A 177 6.98 2.12 8.63
C TYR A 177 7.54 2.68 7.34
N THR A 178 8.47 1.96 6.69
CA THR A 178 9.02 2.36 5.40
C THR A 178 7.93 2.49 4.35
N GLY A 179 7.02 1.52 4.24
CA GLY A 179 5.90 1.61 3.30
C GLY A 179 4.94 2.76 3.61
N SER A 180 4.63 2.99 4.89
CA SER A 180 3.78 4.10 5.31
C SER A 180 4.41 5.45 4.99
N LEU A 181 5.72 5.59 5.21
CA LEU A 181 6.49 6.78 4.83
C LEU A 181 6.47 6.99 3.31
N LEU A 182 6.67 5.93 2.52
CA LEU A 182 6.60 6.01 1.05
C LEU A 182 5.22 6.45 0.56
N PHE A 183 4.13 5.91 1.13
CA PHE A 183 2.78 6.38 0.81
C PHE A 183 2.55 7.84 1.18
N ILE A 184 3.06 8.30 2.32
CA ILE A 184 2.97 9.71 2.71
C ILE A 184 3.74 10.59 1.72
N ILE A 185 4.98 10.23 1.39
CA ILE A 185 5.81 10.96 0.41
C ILE A 185 5.06 11.06 -0.92
N ARG A 186 4.52 9.93 -1.43
CA ARG A 186 3.72 9.92 -2.66
C ARG A 186 2.54 10.88 -2.60
N ASN A 187 1.76 10.85 -1.52
CA ASN A 187 0.58 11.71 -1.43
C ASN A 187 0.97 13.19 -1.29
N ILE A 188 2.08 13.51 -0.62
CA ILE A 188 2.63 14.88 -0.57
C ILE A 188 3.12 15.34 -1.95
N THR A 189 3.84 14.50 -2.70
CA THR A 189 4.29 14.85 -4.05
C THR A 189 3.10 15.11 -4.98
N ARG A 190 2.02 14.32 -4.85
CA ARG A 190 0.76 14.56 -5.56
C ARG A 190 0.09 15.88 -5.14
N ILE A 191 0.06 16.21 -3.84
CA ILE A 191 -0.48 17.50 -3.38
C ILE A 191 0.29 18.68 -3.97
N ILE A 192 1.63 18.61 -3.96
CA ILE A 192 2.49 19.66 -4.52
C ILE A 192 2.24 19.81 -6.03
N GLU A 193 2.14 18.69 -6.75
CA GLU A 193 1.82 18.66 -8.18
C GLU A 193 0.49 19.36 -8.48
N TYR A 194 -0.58 19.04 -7.73
CA TYR A 194 -1.89 19.65 -7.93
C TYR A 194 -1.92 21.15 -7.59
N ASN A 195 -1.11 21.60 -6.63
CA ASN A 195 -1.01 23.01 -6.26
C ASN A 195 -0.21 23.84 -7.27
N GLN A 196 0.75 23.26 -8.01
CA GLN A 196 1.54 23.99 -9.00
C GLN A 196 0.76 24.32 -10.29
N GLY A 197 -0.35 23.63 -10.55
CA GLY A 197 -1.19 23.90 -11.71
C GLY A 197 -0.53 23.61 -13.06
N SER A 198 -1.23 23.94 -14.14
CA SER A 198 -0.89 23.60 -15.54
C SER A 198 0.40 24.27 -16.05
N ASP A 199 0.87 25.32 -15.38
CA ASP A 199 2.07 26.10 -15.74
C ASP A 199 3.31 25.72 -14.91
N GLY A 200 3.18 24.74 -14.00
CA GLY A 200 4.31 24.23 -13.21
C GLY A 200 5.24 23.31 -14.02
N GLN A 201 6.55 23.49 -13.88
CA GLN A 201 7.60 22.65 -14.49
C GLN A 201 7.47 21.13 -14.20
N ILE A 202 6.61 20.74 -13.24
CA ILE A 202 6.38 19.34 -12.87
C ILE A 202 5.27 18.68 -13.71
N GLN A 203 4.21 19.40 -14.11
CA GLN A 203 3.21 18.85 -15.04
C GLN A 203 3.69 18.86 -16.49
N SER A 204 4.55 19.80 -16.87
CA SER A 204 5.11 19.88 -18.23
C SER A 204 6.19 18.84 -18.51
N ASN A 205 6.70 18.16 -17.48
CA ASN A 205 7.76 17.17 -17.61
C ASN A 205 7.28 15.81 -17.13
N GLU A 206 6.65 15.04 -18.03
CA GLU A 206 6.11 13.69 -17.77
C GLU A 206 7.12 12.76 -17.08
N ALA A 207 8.42 13.01 -17.24
CA ALA A 207 9.51 12.31 -16.58
C ALA A 207 9.42 12.35 -15.04
N TYR A 208 9.00 13.47 -14.44
CA TYR A 208 8.83 13.54 -12.98
C TYR A 208 7.64 12.71 -12.51
N LEU A 209 6.56 12.65 -13.29
CA LEU A 209 5.39 11.82 -13.02
C LEU A 209 5.75 10.32 -13.07
N TYR A 210 6.59 9.93 -14.03
CA TYR A 210 7.09 8.57 -14.20
C TYR A 210 8.08 8.14 -13.11
N VAL A 211 9.04 8.99 -12.79
CA VAL A 211 10.13 8.63 -11.86
C VAL A 211 9.67 8.76 -10.41
N LEU A 212 8.98 9.83 -10.02
CA LEU A 212 8.57 9.96 -8.61
C LEU A 212 7.39 9.05 -8.26
N ASP A 213 6.26 9.11 -8.97
CA ASP A 213 5.08 8.31 -8.58
C ASP A 213 5.31 6.82 -8.89
N GLY A 214 5.82 6.50 -10.09
CA GLY A 214 6.10 5.13 -10.50
C GLY A 214 7.19 4.44 -9.67
N CYS A 215 8.32 5.11 -9.37
CA CYS A 215 9.35 4.49 -8.54
C CYS A 215 8.94 4.39 -7.06
N ILE A 216 8.17 5.33 -6.51
CA ILE A 216 7.66 5.20 -5.14
C ILE A 216 6.69 4.01 -5.05
N MET A 217 5.77 3.86 -6.00
CA MET A 217 4.86 2.72 -6.03
C MET A 217 5.60 1.39 -6.21
N LEU A 218 6.63 1.36 -7.07
CA LEU A 218 7.49 0.19 -7.22
C LEU A 218 8.24 -0.13 -5.90
N ALA A 219 8.76 0.89 -5.22
CA ALA A 219 9.45 0.73 -3.94
C ALA A 219 8.51 0.17 -2.85
N ILE A 220 7.26 0.64 -2.77
CA ILE A 220 6.23 0.13 -1.85
C ILE A 220 6.00 -1.37 -2.08
N VAL A 221 5.85 -1.76 -3.35
CA VAL A 221 5.62 -3.16 -3.71
C VAL A 221 6.87 -4.01 -3.44
N VAL A 222 8.08 -3.49 -3.69
CA VAL A 222 9.34 -4.18 -3.35
C VAL A 222 9.50 -4.36 -1.84
N VAL A 223 9.12 -3.37 -1.03
CA VAL A 223 9.12 -3.49 0.43
C VAL A 223 8.22 -4.64 0.87
N LEU A 224 7.01 -4.76 0.31
CA LEU A 224 6.11 -5.88 0.58
C LEU A 224 6.62 -7.23 0.04
N LEU A 225 7.37 -7.23 -1.06
CA LEU A 225 7.99 -8.43 -1.63
C LEU A 225 9.08 -8.97 -0.71
N VAL A 226 10.00 -8.09 -0.29
CA VAL A 226 11.14 -8.46 0.56
C VAL A 226 10.68 -8.83 1.96
N LEU A 227 9.76 -8.03 2.52
CA LEU A 227 9.28 -8.17 3.89
C LEU A 227 7.86 -8.75 3.92
N HIS A 228 7.64 -9.80 3.12
CA HIS A 228 6.33 -10.42 3.00
C HIS A 228 5.91 -11.08 4.33
N PRO A 229 4.81 -10.67 4.98
CA PRO A 229 4.31 -11.27 6.22
C PRO A 229 4.09 -12.79 6.14
N GLY A 230 3.89 -13.35 4.95
CA GLY A 230 3.84 -14.79 4.74
C GLY A 230 5.16 -15.53 5.02
N GLN A 231 6.30 -14.86 4.88
CA GLN A 231 7.62 -15.41 5.26
C GLN A 231 7.69 -15.69 6.77
N LEU A 232 7.08 -14.83 7.58
CA LEU A 232 7.05 -15.00 9.04
C LEU A 232 6.32 -16.30 9.42
N ARG A 233 5.17 -16.56 8.80
CA ARG A 233 4.40 -17.81 9.00
C ARG A 233 5.15 -19.04 8.48
N TYR A 234 5.91 -18.91 7.39
CA TYR A 234 6.74 -20.00 6.86
C TYR A 234 7.91 -20.32 7.79
N LYS A 235 8.65 -19.30 8.25
CA LYS A 235 9.75 -19.45 9.21
C LYS A 235 9.29 -20.07 10.52
N ALA A 236 8.16 -19.61 11.07
CA ALA A 236 7.58 -20.20 12.27
C ALA A 236 7.26 -21.69 12.10
N ARG A 237 6.66 -22.08 10.96
CA ARG A 237 6.40 -23.50 10.66
C ARG A 237 7.67 -24.34 10.50
N HIS A 238 8.71 -23.80 9.88
CA HIS A 238 9.99 -24.50 9.75
C HIS A 238 10.72 -24.64 11.09
N ALA A 239 10.72 -23.60 11.92
CA ALA A 239 11.34 -23.65 13.24
C ALA A 239 10.61 -24.60 14.20
N LEU A 240 9.29 -24.73 14.11
CA LEU A 240 8.54 -25.79 14.80
C LEU A 240 8.97 -27.19 14.34
N LYS A 241 9.06 -27.42 13.02
CA LYS A 241 9.49 -28.71 12.47
C LYS A 241 10.93 -29.07 12.83
N ALA A 242 11.82 -28.08 12.94
CA ALA A 242 13.21 -28.26 13.34
C ALA A 242 13.38 -28.42 14.87
N GLY A 243 12.33 -28.28 15.66
CA GLY A 243 12.38 -28.37 17.13
C GLY A 243 13.01 -27.15 17.81
N HIS A 244 13.33 -26.09 17.06
CA HIS A 244 13.86 -24.83 17.60
C HIS A 244 12.78 -24.02 18.34
N LEU A 245 11.51 -24.24 17.99
CA LEU A 245 10.34 -23.64 18.62
C LEU A 245 9.36 -24.74 19.02
N LYS A 246 8.68 -24.57 20.17
CA LYS A 246 7.61 -25.46 20.62
C LYS A 246 6.24 -24.85 20.32
N GLU A 247 5.23 -25.66 20.06
CA GLU A 247 3.85 -25.19 19.86
C GLU A 247 3.30 -24.41 21.07
N SER A 248 3.79 -24.71 22.28
CA SER A 248 3.46 -23.94 23.48
C SER A 248 3.96 -22.49 23.47
N GLN A 249 4.90 -22.15 22.58
CA GLN A 249 5.49 -20.82 22.46
C GLN A 249 4.84 -19.98 21.34
N ILE A 250 4.14 -20.62 20.39
CA ILE A 250 3.54 -19.95 19.24
C ILE A 250 2.23 -20.63 18.85
N PRO A 251 1.07 -19.94 18.91
CA PRO A 251 -0.19 -20.50 18.45
C PRO A 251 -0.20 -20.50 16.91
N LEU A 252 0.23 -21.60 16.29
CA LEU A 252 0.07 -21.81 14.85
C LEU A 252 -1.25 -22.55 14.56
N VAL A 253 -2.37 -21.91 14.88
CA VAL A 253 -3.71 -22.24 14.35
C VAL A 253 -4.42 -20.95 13.95
#